data_AF-A0A932M116-F1
#
_entry.id   AF-A0A932M116-F1
#
_cell.length_a   1.000
_cell.length_b   1.000
_cell.length_c   1.000
_cell.angle_alpha   90.00
_cell.angle_beta   90.00
_cell.angle_gamma   90.00
#
_symmetry.space_group_name_H-M   'P 1'
#
loop_
_entity.id
_entity.type
_entity.pdbx_description
1 polymer ?
#
loop_
_entity_poly.entity_id
_entity_poly.type
_entity_poly.pdbx_seq_one_letter_code
_entity_poly.pdbx_strand_id
1 'polypeptide(L)'
;MVAARWFLGEVLTLQILLGTVLIILGVMNLSQEKRQQRPWRPQDLLYAVLATAFYGLSSVIRKWGIREIPDPVLGAAVNSLAAAILVGIFTSVRRGEGRPAMGRSAGWYYVASGISAATAILFVFMALSYGDVVVVSPLMSTRPLFAILLSFLFLRDVERVTWRIFLGGVLVVLGSAAITGR
;
A
#
# COMPACT_ATOMS: atom_id res chain seq x y z
N MET A 1 -11.78 -8.62 -11.52
CA MET A 1 -13.26 -8.56 -11.55
C MET A 1 -13.88 -9.41 -12.66
N VAL A 2 -13.45 -9.31 -13.92
CA VAL A 2 -13.99 -10.16 -15.01
C VAL A 2 -13.52 -11.63 -14.89
N ALA A 3 -12.28 -11.87 -14.45
CA ALA A 3 -11.72 -13.21 -14.26
C ALA A 3 -12.37 -14.01 -13.10
N ALA A 4 -12.83 -13.32 -12.05
CA ALA A 4 -13.44 -13.97 -10.87
C ALA A 4 -14.82 -14.58 -11.19
N ARG A 5 -15.61 -13.93 -12.06
CA ARG A 5 -16.94 -14.40 -12.46
C ARG A 5 -16.91 -15.71 -13.25
N TRP A 6 -15.84 -15.95 -14.00
CA TRP A 6 -15.69 -17.17 -14.78
C TRP A 6 -15.14 -18.35 -13.98
N PHE A 7 -14.41 -18.08 -12.90
CA PHE A 7 -13.63 -19.12 -12.21
C PHE A 7 -14.15 -19.46 -10.80
N LEU A 8 -14.86 -18.57 -10.10
CA LEU A 8 -15.19 -18.77 -8.68
C LEU A 8 -16.67 -19.00 -8.36
N GLY A 9 -17.61 -18.80 -9.30
CA GLY A 9 -19.05 -18.94 -9.00
C GLY A 9 -19.56 -18.01 -7.88
N GLU A 10 -18.77 -17.03 -7.47
CA GLU A 10 -19.12 -16.08 -6.42
C GLU A 10 -20.30 -15.21 -6.88
N VAL A 11 -21.41 -15.33 -6.15
CA VAL A 11 -22.59 -14.49 -6.35
C VAL A 11 -22.16 -13.05 -6.06
N LEU A 12 -22.03 -12.25 -7.12
CA LEU A 12 -21.80 -10.81 -7.06
C LEU A 12 -22.86 -10.20 -6.15
N THR A 13 -22.52 -10.04 -4.89
CA THR A 13 -23.46 -9.46 -3.94
C THR A 13 -23.42 -7.96 -4.12
N LEU A 14 -24.58 -7.32 -4.03
CA LEU A 14 -24.73 -5.88 -4.18
C LEU A 14 -23.74 -5.07 -3.32
N GLN A 15 -23.39 -5.57 -2.14
CA GLN A 15 -22.41 -4.95 -1.23
C GLN A 15 -20.99 -4.82 -1.82
N ILE A 16 -20.49 -5.84 -2.53
CA ILE A 16 -19.14 -5.82 -3.12
C ILE A 16 -19.08 -4.79 -4.25
N LEU A 17 -20.15 -4.71 -5.04
CA LEU A 17 -20.29 -3.73 -6.10
C LEU A 17 -20.29 -2.30 -5.52
N LEU A 18 -21.14 -2.06 -4.52
CA LEU A 18 -21.24 -0.76 -3.85
C LEU A 18 -19.92 -0.35 -3.18
N GLY A 19 -19.27 -1.27 -2.46
CA GLY A 19 -18.00 -1.02 -1.81
C GLY A 19 -16.88 -0.70 -2.81
N THR A 20 -16.85 -1.41 -3.95
CA THR A 20 -15.89 -1.13 -5.02
C THR A 20 -16.13 0.26 -5.62
N VAL A 21 -17.38 0.62 -5.91
CA VAL A 21 -17.74 1.94 -6.44
C VAL A 21 -17.32 3.04 -5.47
N LEU A 22 -17.56 2.87 -4.17
CA LEU A 22 -17.13 3.80 -3.11
C LEU A 22 -15.61 4.00 -3.10
N ILE A 23 -14.82 2.92 -3.19
CA ILE A 23 -13.36 3.01 -3.27
C ILE A 23 -12.93 3.79 -4.51
N ILE A 24 -13.50 3.47 -5.69
CA ILE A 24 -13.14 4.14 -6.95
C ILE A 24 -13.45 5.64 -6.84
N LEU A 25 -14.63 6.01 -6.35
CA LEU A 25 -15.00 7.42 -6.17
C LEU A 25 -14.09 8.13 -5.17
N GLY A 26 -13.73 7.47 -4.07
CA GLY A 26 -12.79 8.00 -3.08
C GLY A 26 -11.40 8.26 -3.67
N VAL A 27 -10.85 7.30 -4.41
CA VAL A 27 -9.55 7.43 -5.09
C VAL A 27 -9.61 8.51 -6.18
N MET A 28 -10.69 8.59 -6.97
CA MET A 28 -10.87 9.65 -7.96
C MET A 28 -10.88 11.04 -7.31
N ASN A 29 -11.50 11.17 -6.13
CA ASN A 29 -11.51 12.42 -5.39
C ASN A 29 -10.09 12.81 -4.93
N LEU A 30 -9.35 11.86 -4.36
CA LEU A 30 -7.95 12.04 -3.96
C LEU A 30 -7.03 12.39 -5.14
N SER A 31 -7.30 11.84 -6.32
CA SER A 31 -6.46 12.01 -7.51
C SER A 31 -6.66 13.36 -8.23
N GLN A 32 -7.67 14.17 -7.86
CA GLN A 32 -8.02 15.40 -8.56
C GLN A 32 -7.20 16.64 -8.15
N GLU A 33 -6.19 16.48 -7.29
CA GLU A 33 -5.37 17.62 -6.88
C GLU A 33 -4.40 18.04 -7.99
N LYS A 34 -4.27 19.37 -8.19
CA LYS A 34 -3.54 19.99 -9.31
C LYS A 34 -2.04 19.71 -9.23
N ARG A 35 -1.61 18.55 -9.73
CA ARG A 35 -0.20 18.23 -9.99
C ARG A 35 0.13 18.53 -11.45
N GLN A 36 1.29 19.13 -11.68
CA GLN A 36 1.85 19.44 -13.01
C GLN A 36 1.57 18.30 -13.99
N GLN A 37 0.87 18.64 -15.08
CA GLN A 37 0.39 17.71 -16.09
C GLN A 37 1.59 17.12 -16.87
N ARG A 38 2.21 16.07 -16.34
CA ARG A 38 2.99 15.16 -17.18
C ARG A 38 2.01 14.23 -17.90
N PRO A 39 2.15 14.03 -19.22
CA PRO A 39 1.32 13.08 -19.94
C PRO A 39 1.56 11.68 -19.36
N TRP A 40 0.47 10.97 -19.06
CA TRP A 40 0.52 9.60 -18.55
C TRP A 40 1.26 8.71 -19.53
N ARG A 41 2.26 7.96 -19.06
CA ARG A 41 2.95 6.96 -19.87
C ARG A 41 2.31 5.59 -19.60
N PRO A 42 2.16 4.72 -20.61
CA PRO A 42 1.68 3.34 -20.40
C PRO A 42 2.50 2.56 -19.37
N GLN A 43 3.79 2.91 -19.25
CA GLN A 43 4.72 2.35 -18.27
C GLN A 43 4.31 2.64 -16.82
N ASP A 44 3.73 3.81 -16.54
CA ASP A 44 3.30 4.18 -15.18
C ASP A 44 2.16 3.28 -14.71
N LEU A 45 1.21 2.98 -15.60
CA LEU A 45 0.11 2.07 -15.32
C LEU A 45 0.61 0.63 -15.15
N LEU A 46 1.54 0.19 -16.00
CA LEU A 46 2.14 -1.14 -15.90
C LEU A 46 2.83 -1.33 -14.54
N TYR A 47 3.63 -0.34 -14.09
CA TYR A 47 4.27 -0.41 -12.78
C TYR A 47 3.26 -0.41 -11.63
N ALA A 48 2.16 0.35 -11.72
CA ALA A 48 1.11 0.35 -10.70
C ALA A 48 0.37 -1.00 -10.61
N VAL A 49 0.05 -1.60 -11.76
CA VAL A 49 -0.60 -2.91 -11.83
C VAL A 49 0.33 -4.01 -11.29
N LEU A 50 1.59 -4.01 -11.70
CA LEU A 50 2.58 -4.96 -11.16
C LEU A 50 2.76 -4.77 -9.65
N ALA A 51 2.92 -3.53 -9.18
CA ALA A 51 3.10 -3.25 -7.76
C ALA A 51 1.92 -3.77 -6.92
N THR A 52 0.68 -3.49 -7.33
CA THR A 52 -0.52 -3.95 -6.61
C THR A 52 -0.69 -5.47 -6.67
N ALA A 53 -0.36 -6.11 -7.80
CA ALA A 53 -0.36 -7.57 -7.92
C ALA A 53 0.65 -8.24 -6.96
N PHE A 54 1.91 -7.78 -6.96
CA PHE A 54 2.94 -8.30 -6.06
C PHE A 54 2.62 -8.02 -4.58
N TYR A 55 1.99 -6.89 -4.27
CA TYR A 55 1.58 -6.58 -2.90
C TYR A 55 0.49 -7.53 -2.40
N GLY A 56 -0.50 -7.83 -3.26
CA GLY A 56 -1.53 -8.83 -2.99
C GLY A 56 -0.92 -10.22 -2.77
N LEU A 57 -0.07 -10.68 -3.70
CA LEU A 57 0.62 -11.96 -3.60
C LEU A 57 1.47 -12.08 -2.33
N SER A 58 2.24 -11.04 -2.01
CA SER A 58 3.07 -10.96 -0.80
C SER A 58 2.25 -11.15 0.47
N SER A 59 1.02 -10.62 0.52
CA SER A 59 0.15 -10.74 1.70
C SER A 59 -0.28 -12.19 1.98
N VAL A 60 -0.58 -12.96 0.93
CA VAL A 60 -0.97 -14.37 1.02
C VAL A 60 0.23 -15.23 1.43
N ILE A 61 1.36 -15.07 0.73
CA ILE A 61 2.60 -15.80 1.02
C ILE A 61 3.07 -15.52 2.45
N ARG A 62 2.99 -14.26 2.91
CA ARG A 62 3.35 -13.90 4.29
C ARG A 62 2.49 -14.62 5.32
N LYS A 63 1.17 -14.71 5.12
CA LYS A 63 0.30 -15.44 6.06
C LYS A 63 0.63 -16.94 6.08
N TRP A 64 0.95 -17.54 4.92
CA TRP A 64 1.41 -18.92 4.87
C TRP A 64 2.74 -19.11 5.63
N GLY A 65 3.73 -18.24 5.40
CA GLY A 65 5.02 -18.31 6.11
C GLY A 65 4.87 -18.22 7.64
N ILE A 66 3.98 -17.35 8.13
CA ILE A 66 3.68 -17.22 9.56
C ILE A 66 3.02 -18.49 10.14
N ARG A 67 2.24 -19.22 9.34
CA ARG A 67 1.63 -20.48 9.80
C ARG A 67 2.65 -21.60 9.96
N GLU A 68 3.64 -21.67 9.08
CA GLU A 68 4.73 -22.64 9.15
C GLU A 68 5.69 -22.34 10.31
N ILE A 69 6.07 -21.06 10.47
CA ILE A 69 6.95 -20.62 11.55
C ILE A 69 6.27 -19.44 12.27
N PRO A 70 5.64 -19.66 13.43
CA PRO A 70 4.88 -18.65 14.16
C PRO A 70 5.77 -17.70 14.96
N ASP A 71 6.87 -17.23 14.36
CA ASP A 71 7.73 -16.17 14.90
C ASP A 71 7.61 -14.91 14.01
N PRO A 72 6.82 -13.91 14.43
CA PRO A 72 6.63 -12.69 13.67
C PRO A 72 7.91 -11.85 13.52
N VAL A 73 8.81 -11.88 14.49
CA VAL A 73 10.04 -11.08 14.48
C VAL A 73 11.02 -11.68 13.48
N LEU A 74 11.22 -13.00 13.55
CA LEU A 74 12.04 -13.73 12.58
C LEU A 74 11.49 -13.56 11.16
N GLY A 75 10.18 -13.75 10.98
CA GLY A 75 9.54 -13.58 9.68
C GLY A 75 9.74 -12.19 9.08
N ALA A 76 9.58 -11.15 9.89
CA ALA A 76 9.81 -9.77 9.46
C ALA A 76 11.29 -9.48 9.14
N ALA A 77 12.22 -10.06 9.91
CA ALA A 77 13.66 -9.94 9.67
C ALA A 77 14.05 -10.58 8.34
N VAL A 78 13.65 -11.83 8.10
CA VAL A 78 13.91 -12.55 6.85
C VAL A 78 13.28 -11.83 5.65
N ASN A 79 12.03 -11.35 5.78
CA ASN A 79 11.37 -10.54 4.76
C ASN A 79 12.15 -9.27 4.42
N SER A 80 12.61 -8.54 5.46
CA SER A 80 13.38 -7.30 5.28
C SER A 80 14.73 -7.54 4.61
N LEU A 81 15.43 -8.63 5.01
CA LEU A 81 16.70 -9.02 4.41
C LEU A 81 16.54 -9.43 2.93
N ALA A 82 15.53 -10.25 2.63
CA ALA A 82 15.24 -10.66 1.25
C ALA A 82 14.92 -9.45 0.36
N ALA A 83 14.12 -8.50 0.86
CA ALA A 83 13.83 -7.26 0.15
C ALA A 83 15.09 -6.41 -0.07
N ALA A 84 15.95 -6.28 0.95
CA ALA A 84 17.20 -5.53 0.85
C ALA A 84 18.15 -6.13 -0.20
N ILE A 85 18.30 -7.47 -0.23
CA ILE A 85 19.10 -8.18 -1.22
C ILE A 85 18.56 -7.92 -2.63
N LEU A 86 17.25 -8.08 -2.83
CA LEU A 86 16.62 -7.88 -4.14
C LEU A 86 16.79 -6.44 -4.65
N VAL A 87 16.56 -5.44 -3.80
CA VAL A 87 16.79 -4.02 -4.14
C VAL A 87 18.28 -3.77 -4.40
N GLY A 88 19.18 -4.40 -3.64
CA GLY A 88 20.63 -4.36 -3.86
C GLY A 88 21.04 -4.89 -5.24
N ILE A 89 20.44 -5.99 -5.68
CA ILE A 89 20.66 -6.55 -7.04
C ILE A 89 20.16 -5.56 -8.10
N PHE A 90 18.92 -5.07 -7.98
CA PHE A 90 18.37 -4.10 -8.94
C PHE A 90 19.20 -2.82 -9.05
N THR A 91 19.70 -2.32 -7.93
CA THR A 91 20.57 -1.13 -7.91
C THR A 91 21.97 -1.40 -8.43
N SER A 92 22.47 -2.63 -8.33
CA SER A 92 23.75 -3.05 -8.90
C SER A 92 23.71 -3.25 -10.41
N VAL A 93 22.57 -3.70 -10.97
CA VAL A 93 22.37 -3.86 -12.42
C VAL A 93 22.16 -2.50 -13.12
N ARG A 94 21.58 -1.50 -12.43
CA ARG A 94 21.36 -0.13 -12.95
C ARG A 94 22.63 0.75 -12.97
N ARG A 95 23.78 0.19 -13.31
CA ARG A 95 25.03 0.95 -13.49
C ARG A 95 24.97 1.66 -14.85
N GLY A 96 24.76 2.98 -14.90
CA GLY A 96 24.90 3.66 -16.19
C GLY A 96 24.52 5.14 -16.32
N GLU A 97 23.51 5.67 -15.63
CA GLU A 97 22.97 6.97 -16.05
C GLU A 97 22.79 7.95 -14.90
N GLY A 98 23.54 9.07 -14.96
CA GLY A 98 23.22 10.36 -14.33
C GLY A 98 22.53 10.31 -12.97
N ARG A 99 23.04 9.51 -12.02
CA ARG A 99 22.44 9.43 -10.69
C ARG A 99 22.46 10.82 -10.07
N PRO A 100 21.30 11.44 -9.76
CA PRO A 100 21.30 12.67 -9.01
C PRO A 100 22.02 12.40 -7.68
N ALA A 101 23.04 13.21 -7.38
CA ALA A 101 23.78 13.07 -6.13
C ALA A 101 22.79 13.17 -4.96
N MET A 102 22.81 12.18 -4.07
CA MET A 102 21.96 12.21 -2.88
C MET A 102 22.44 13.36 -1.99
N GLY A 103 21.67 14.45 -1.96
CA GLY A 103 21.93 15.57 -1.06
C GLY A 103 21.92 15.08 0.39
N ARG A 104 22.83 15.63 1.20
CA ARG A 104 23.03 15.23 2.61
C ARG A 104 21.74 15.29 3.45
N SER A 105 20.83 16.21 3.11
CA SER A 105 19.49 16.34 3.71
C SER A 105 18.47 15.32 3.18
N ALA A 106 18.55 14.92 1.91
CA ALA A 106 17.63 13.96 1.31
C ALA A 106 17.82 12.54 1.86
N GLY A 107 19.07 12.16 2.15
CA GLY A 107 19.39 10.83 2.70
C GLY A 107 18.69 10.54 4.02
N TRP A 108 18.61 11.53 4.92
CA TRP A 108 17.94 11.38 6.21
C TRP A 108 16.45 11.02 6.06
N TYR A 109 15.73 11.64 5.11
CA TYR A 109 14.31 11.33 4.88
C TYR A 109 14.11 9.88 4.43
N TYR A 110 15.01 9.34 3.59
CA TYR A 110 14.96 7.94 3.19
C TYR A 110 15.31 6.98 4.32
N VAL A 111 16.26 7.35 5.19
CA VAL A 111 16.58 6.56 6.40
C VAL A 111 15.38 6.53 7.34
N ALA A 112 14.78 7.69 7.65
CA ALA A 112 13.60 7.79 8.51
C ALA A 112 12.41 7.02 7.92
N SER A 113 12.18 7.13 6.61
CA SER A 113 11.16 6.34 5.90
C SER A 113 11.46 4.84 5.97
N GLY A 114 12.71 4.43 5.85
CA GLY A 114 13.14 3.04 5.94
C GLY A 114 12.91 2.44 7.32
N ILE A 115 13.28 3.16 8.38
CA ILE A 115 13.02 2.75 9.77
C ILE A 115 11.51 2.64 10.02
N SER A 116 10.73 3.62 9.55
CA SER A 116 9.27 3.62 9.68
C SER A 116 8.64 2.43 8.95
N ALA A 117 9.11 2.12 7.73
CA ALA A 117 8.64 0.98 6.95
C ALA A 117 9.03 -0.36 7.58
N ALA A 118 10.25 -0.49 8.11
CA ALA A 118 10.73 -1.67 8.83
C ALA A 118 9.92 -1.92 10.13
N THR A 119 9.57 -0.84 10.83
CA THR A 119 8.70 -0.92 12.02
C THR A 119 7.28 -1.32 11.63
N ALA A 120 6.74 -0.75 10.55
CA ALA A 120 5.42 -1.11 10.05
C ALA A 120 5.33 -2.58 9.61
N ILE A 121 6.37 -3.12 8.94
CA ILE A 121 6.36 -4.53 8.55
C ILE A 121 6.42 -5.46 9.77
N LEU A 122 7.20 -5.12 10.81
CA LEU A 122 7.21 -5.85 12.08
C LEU A 122 5.79 -5.92 12.69
N PHE A 123 5.09 -4.79 12.78
CA PHE A 123 3.72 -4.77 13.28
C PHE A 123 2.73 -5.52 12.39
N VAL A 124 2.92 -5.51 11.06
CA VAL A 124 2.10 -6.33 10.15
C VAL A 124 2.32 -7.82 10.39
N PHE A 125 3.56 -8.27 10.59
CA PHE A 125 3.84 -9.65 10.95
C PHE A 125 3.18 -10.02 12.28
N MET A 126 3.35 -9.21 13.32
CA MET A 126 2.68 -9.42 14.61
C MET A 126 1.15 -9.49 14.47
N ALA A 127 0.54 -8.53 13.77
CA ALA A 127 -0.90 -8.51 13.56
C ALA A 127 -1.40 -9.76 12.82
N LEU A 128 -0.64 -10.25 11.83
CA LEU A 128 -0.98 -11.46 11.09
C LEU A 128 -0.65 -12.76 11.87
N SER A 129 0.24 -12.72 12.86
CA SER A 129 0.50 -13.85 13.75
C SER A 129 -0.61 -14.05 14.77
N TYR A 130 -1.14 -12.97 15.35
CA TYR A 130 -2.19 -13.04 16.37
C TYR A 130 -3.61 -12.92 15.81
N GLY A 131 -3.78 -12.39 14.60
CA GLY A 131 -5.08 -12.08 14.00
C GLY A 131 -5.28 -12.68 12.61
N ASP A 132 -6.54 -12.76 12.20
CA ASP A 132 -6.91 -13.25 10.88
C ASP A 132 -6.69 -12.21 9.79
N VAL A 133 -6.29 -12.67 8.61
CA VAL A 133 -6.11 -11.81 7.42
C VAL A 133 -7.39 -11.04 7.13
N VAL A 134 -8.55 -11.65 7.38
CA VAL A 134 -9.88 -11.06 7.16
C VAL A 134 -10.13 -9.85 8.06
N VAL A 135 -9.53 -9.81 9.27
CA VAL A 135 -9.64 -8.67 10.19
C VAL A 135 -8.52 -7.67 9.97
N VAL A 136 -7.30 -8.15 9.74
CA VAL A 136 -6.11 -7.29 9.56
C VAL A 136 -6.21 -6.51 8.24
N SER A 137 -6.67 -7.13 7.16
CA SER A 137 -6.72 -6.50 5.82
C SER A 137 -7.58 -5.22 5.80
N PRO A 138 -8.83 -5.20 6.31
CA PRO A 138 -9.64 -3.98 6.42
C PRO A 138 -9.01 -2.89 7.27
N LEU A 139 -8.37 -3.27 8.39
CA LEU A 139 -7.65 -2.32 9.23
C LEU A 139 -6.52 -1.67 8.43
N MET A 140 -5.80 -2.43 7.60
CA MET A 140 -4.77 -1.87 6.71
C MET A 140 -5.35 -0.95 5.63
N SER A 141 -6.60 -1.13 5.20
CA SER A 141 -7.26 -0.22 4.25
C SER A 141 -7.51 1.18 4.82
N THR A 142 -7.38 1.37 6.15
CA THR A 142 -7.47 2.69 6.79
C THR A 142 -6.20 3.55 6.67
N ARG A 143 -5.10 2.99 6.14
CA ARG A 143 -3.83 3.69 5.91
C ARG A 143 -3.97 5.09 5.29
N PRO A 144 -4.83 5.33 4.26
CA PRO A 144 -4.99 6.66 3.69
C PRO A 144 -5.45 7.71 4.72
N LEU A 145 -6.28 7.35 5.70
CA LEU A 145 -6.71 8.29 6.75
C LEU A 145 -5.53 8.72 7.63
N PHE A 146 -4.67 7.78 8.02
CA PHE A 146 -3.45 8.09 8.76
C PHE A 146 -2.48 8.93 7.93
N ALA A 147 -2.33 8.63 6.64
CA ALA A 147 -1.51 9.43 5.74
C ALA A 147 -2.02 10.87 5.66
N ILE A 148 -3.32 11.08 5.48
CA ILE A 148 -3.95 12.41 5.45
C ILE A 148 -3.75 13.15 6.78
N LEU A 149 -3.93 12.47 7.91
CA LEU A 149 -3.72 13.04 9.24
C LEU A 149 -2.26 13.48 9.46
N LEU A 150 -1.31 12.62 9.09
CA LEU A 150 0.12 12.93 9.22
C LEU A 150 0.57 14.00 8.24
N SER A 151 0.08 13.99 6.99
CA SER A 151 0.28 15.08 6.04
C SER A 151 -0.25 16.40 6.59
N PHE A 152 -1.44 16.39 7.19
CA PHE A 152 -2.00 17.57 7.85
C PHE A 152 -1.16 18.02 9.05
N LEU A 153 -0.49 17.14 9.78
CA LEU A 153 0.30 17.53 10.96
C LEU A 153 1.71 18.01 10.59
N PHE A 154 2.37 17.33 9.65
CA PHE A 154 3.80 17.51 9.37
C PHE A 154 4.09 18.18 8.02
N LEU A 155 3.18 18.12 7.05
CA LEU A 155 3.39 18.60 5.67
C LEU A 155 2.50 19.81 5.33
N ARG A 156 2.03 20.57 6.33
CA ARG A 156 1.12 21.73 6.13
C ARG A 156 1.60 22.73 5.08
N ASP A 157 2.92 22.91 4.98
CA ASP A 157 3.54 23.86 4.07
C ASP A 157 3.71 23.32 2.63
N VAL A 158 3.61 21.99 2.46
CA VAL A 158 3.82 21.30 1.17
C VAL A 158 2.51 20.78 0.58
N GLU A 159 1.61 20.28 1.42
CA GLU A 159 0.36 19.62 1.03
C GLU A 159 -0.82 20.30 1.73
N ARG A 160 -1.69 20.96 0.96
CA ARG A 160 -2.89 21.61 1.50
C ARG A 160 -3.97 20.56 1.69
N VAL A 161 -4.08 20.03 2.90
CA VAL A 161 -5.15 19.07 3.23
C VAL A 161 -6.51 19.78 3.15
N THR A 162 -7.21 19.57 2.04
CA THR A 162 -8.57 20.09 1.81
C THR A 162 -9.61 19.11 2.34
N TRP A 163 -10.82 19.61 2.62
CA TRP A 163 -11.95 18.77 3.02
C TRP A 163 -12.25 17.64 2.00
N ARG A 164 -11.95 17.87 0.72
CA ARG A 164 -12.05 16.88 -0.35
C ARG A 164 -11.12 15.68 -0.14
N ILE A 165 -9.88 15.92 0.24
CA ILE A 165 -8.90 14.86 0.52
C ILE A 165 -9.38 14.00 1.69
N PHE A 166 -9.88 14.65 2.75
CA PHE A 166 -10.47 13.95 3.89
C PHE A 166 -11.66 13.08 3.48
N LEU A 167 -12.62 13.63 2.73
CA LEU A 167 -13.76 12.88 2.20
C LEU A 167 -13.33 11.70 1.32
N GLY A 168 -12.34 11.89 0.45
CA GLY A 168 -11.78 10.83 -0.38
C GLY A 168 -11.21 9.68 0.46
N GLY A 169 -10.46 10.01 1.52
CA GLY A 169 -9.97 9.03 2.49
C GLY A 169 -11.10 8.26 3.18
N VAL A 170 -12.13 8.96 3.64
CA VAL A 170 -13.30 8.34 4.30
C VAL A 170 -14.04 7.40 3.33
N LEU A 171 -14.25 7.80 2.08
CA LEU A 171 -14.92 6.97 1.06
C LEU A 171 -14.15 5.68 0.78
N VAL A 172 -12.81 5.74 0.69
CA VAL A 172 -11.99 4.54 0.50
C VAL A 172 -12.12 3.58 1.68
N VAL A 173 -12.11 4.10 2.91
CA VAL A 173 -12.24 3.27 4.12
C VAL A 173 -13.63 2.64 4.22
N LEU A 174 -14.70 3.43 4.02
CA LEU A 174 -16.06 2.92 4.04
C LEU A 174 -16.30 1.87 2.97
N GLY A 175 -15.79 2.11 1.75
CA GLY A 175 -15.88 1.14 0.67
C GLY A 175 -15.13 -0.16 0.97
N SER A 176 -13.94 -0.08 1.58
CA SER A 176 -13.22 -1.29 2.01
C SER A 176 -13.91 -2.03 3.15
N ALA A 177 -14.45 -1.32 4.14
CA ALA A 177 -15.16 -1.93 5.26
C ALA A 177 -16.44 -2.64 4.78
N ALA A 178 -17.17 -2.04 3.83
CA ALA A 178 -18.36 -2.63 3.24
C ALA A 178 -18.08 -3.94 2.48
N ILE A 179 -16.88 -4.11 1.93
CA ILE A 179 -16.47 -5.35 1.24
C ILE A 179 -16.17 -6.47 2.26
N THR A 180 -15.61 -6.13 3.42
CA THR A 180 -15.09 -7.15 4.37
C THR A 180 -16.00 -7.45 5.55
N GLY A 181 -17.07 -6.70 5.79
CA GLY A 181 -18.02 -6.93 6.90
C GLY A 181 -18.90 -8.19 6.77
N ARG A 182 -18.33 -9.35 6.41
CA ARG A 182 -18.98 -10.66 6.34
C ARG A 182 -18.34 -11.67 7.27
#